data_AF-A0A835IGR1-F1
#
_entry.id   AF-A0A835IGR1-F1
#
_cell.length_a   1.000
_cell.length_b   1.000
_cell.length_c   1.000
_cell.angle_alpha   90.00
_cell.angle_beta   90.00
_cell.angle_gamma   90.00
#
_symmetry.space_group_name_H-M   'P 1'
#
loop_
_entity.id
_entity.type
_entity.pdbx_description
1 polymer ?
#
loop_
_entity_poly.entity_id
_entity_poly.type
_entity_poly.pdbx_seq_one_letter_code
_entity_poly.pdbx_strand_id
1 'polypeptide(L)'
;MHQGIGDEASATTNAQFEVAQERHPAAVAELKSVKDELEKLWVEYSSLDLEKEMALKRAEEVVSASIEVEKTVPSIRKVSFGSSHDLEKSELAGSGSNENAPNGVTLSLEEYYTLSKKAHNVEEKTNLKVAAAISQIEEAKESELRTLQRLKEMELEKAAKLKERRIAMEKDERAKEGKLAIEQELRK
;
A
#
# COMPACT_ATOMS: atom_id res chain seq x y z
N MET A 1 -10.16 -31.76 73.28
CA MET A 1 -10.92 -31.60 72.02
C MET A 1 -10.46 -30.31 71.32
N HIS A 2 -9.22 -30.25 70.83
CA HIS A 2 -8.70 -29.11 70.03
C HIS A 2 -7.61 -29.65 69.09
N GLN A 3 -8.00 -30.48 68.11
CA GLN A 3 -7.14 -30.99 67.04
C GLN A 3 -8.02 -31.06 65.79
N GLY A 4 -7.91 -30.06 64.90
CA GLY A 4 -8.71 -30.05 63.67
C GLY A 4 -8.56 -28.79 62.81
N ILE A 5 -8.24 -27.63 63.42
CA ILE A 5 -8.18 -26.37 62.66
C ILE A 5 -6.82 -26.15 61.99
N GLY A 6 -5.73 -26.70 62.55
CA GLY A 6 -4.37 -26.54 61.99
C GLY A 6 -4.13 -27.35 60.71
N ASP A 7 -4.69 -28.56 60.63
CA ASP A 7 -4.42 -29.48 59.52
C ASP A 7 -5.21 -29.11 58.25
N GLU A 8 -6.43 -28.60 58.41
CA GLU A 8 -7.29 -28.19 57.29
C GLU A 8 -6.77 -26.91 56.62
N ALA A 9 -6.30 -25.94 57.41
CA ALA A 9 -5.63 -24.74 56.89
C ALA A 9 -4.33 -25.09 56.15
N SER A 10 -3.52 -26.01 56.68
CA SER A 10 -2.28 -26.49 56.05
C SER A 10 -2.51 -27.30 54.76
N ALA A 11 -3.56 -28.12 54.71
CA ALA A 11 -3.93 -28.84 53.50
C ALA A 11 -4.43 -27.89 52.39
N THR A 12 -5.18 -26.86 52.77
CA THR A 12 -5.73 -25.88 51.82
C THR A 12 -4.62 -25.00 51.22
N THR A 13 -3.62 -24.60 52.01
CA THR A 13 -2.49 -23.81 51.52
C THR A 13 -1.55 -24.61 50.61
N ASN A 14 -1.28 -25.88 50.93
CA ASN A 14 -0.52 -26.77 50.05
C ASN A 14 -1.23 -26.99 48.70
N ALA A 15 -2.55 -27.17 48.69
CA ALA A 15 -3.31 -27.28 47.45
C ALA A 15 -3.24 -25.99 46.61
N GLN A 16 -3.26 -24.81 47.25
CA GLN A 16 -3.09 -23.54 46.53
C GLN A 16 -1.68 -23.32 45.99
N PHE A 17 -0.65 -23.79 46.70
CA PHE A 17 0.73 -23.79 46.23
C PHE A 17 0.91 -24.64 44.98
N GLU A 18 0.40 -25.87 45.01
CA GLU A 18 0.49 -26.82 43.90
C GLU A 18 -0.21 -26.25 42.66
N VAL A 19 -1.41 -25.66 42.84
CA VAL A 19 -2.13 -24.95 41.78
C VAL A 19 -1.35 -23.76 41.23
N ALA A 20 -0.68 -22.96 42.07
CA ALA A 20 0.15 -21.84 41.63
C ALA A 20 1.41 -22.31 40.87
N GLN A 21 2.03 -23.39 41.35
CA GLN A 21 3.22 -24.00 40.77
C GLN A 21 2.93 -24.60 39.39
N GLU A 22 1.78 -25.27 39.22
CA GLU A 22 1.36 -25.84 37.93
C GLU A 22 0.91 -24.76 36.93
N ARG A 23 0.39 -23.63 37.41
CA ARG A 23 -0.07 -22.52 36.55
C ARG A 23 1.07 -21.67 35.97
N HIS A 24 2.23 -21.61 36.63
CA HIS A 24 3.37 -20.83 36.16
C HIS A 24 3.93 -21.31 34.80
N PRO A 25 4.22 -22.61 34.57
CA PRO A 25 4.64 -23.11 33.26
C PRO A 25 3.68 -22.76 32.12
N ALA A 26 2.36 -22.84 32.37
CA ALA A 26 1.34 -22.49 31.39
C ALA A 26 1.39 -20.98 31.04
N ALA A 27 1.52 -20.10 32.02
CA ALA A 27 1.65 -18.66 31.79
C ALA A 27 2.93 -18.30 31.00
N VAL A 28 4.05 -18.95 31.30
CA VAL A 28 5.31 -18.78 30.56
C VAL A 28 5.18 -19.26 29.12
N ALA A 29 4.52 -20.40 28.88
CA ALA A 29 4.27 -20.91 27.54
C ALA A 29 3.35 -19.98 26.72
N GLU A 30 2.27 -19.46 27.33
CA GLU A 30 1.38 -18.46 26.73
C GLU A 30 2.15 -17.19 26.35
N LEU A 31 2.98 -16.65 27.26
CA LEU A 31 3.79 -15.46 27.01
C LEU A 31 4.78 -15.67 25.86
N LYS A 32 5.40 -16.85 25.78
CA LYS A 32 6.31 -17.19 24.68
C LYS A 32 5.56 -17.24 23.34
N SER A 33 4.41 -17.90 23.28
CA SER A 33 3.58 -17.97 22.07
C SER A 33 3.17 -16.58 21.58
N VAL A 34 2.66 -15.73 22.48
CA VAL A 34 2.23 -14.36 22.11
C VAL A 34 3.42 -13.51 21.65
N LYS A 35 4.61 -13.70 22.23
CA LYS A 35 5.82 -13.02 21.77
C LYS A 35 6.19 -13.45 20.35
N ASP A 36 6.20 -14.75 20.07
CA ASP A 36 6.55 -15.29 18.75
C ASP A 36 5.56 -14.82 17.67
N GLU A 37 4.26 -14.79 17.99
CA GLU A 37 3.21 -14.26 17.11
C GLU A 37 3.38 -12.75 16.85
N LEU A 38 3.68 -11.96 17.88
CA LEU A 38 3.93 -10.52 17.74
C LEU A 38 5.17 -10.23 16.87
N GLU A 39 6.22 -11.03 16.99
CA GLU A 39 7.43 -10.92 16.18
C GLU A 39 7.13 -11.24 14.71
N LYS A 40 6.35 -12.30 14.46
CA LYS A 40 5.87 -12.65 13.11
C LYS A 40 5.08 -11.49 12.48
N LEU A 41 4.10 -10.92 13.19
CA LEU A 41 3.31 -9.80 12.70
C LEU A 41 4.16 -8.55 12.42
N TRP A 42 5.22 -8.34 13.19
CA TRP A 42 6.16 -7.25 12.95
C TRP A 42 6.91 -7.41 11.63
N VAL A 43 7.39 -8.62 11.36
CA VAL A 43 8.07 -8.95 10.10
C VAL A 43 7.12 -8.76 8.91
N GLU A 44 5.88 -9.22 9.03
CA GLU A 44 4.85 -9.04 8.00
C GLU A 44 4.50 -7.56 7.78
N TYR A 45 4.37 -6.77 8.85
CA TYR A 45 4.13 -5.32 8.78
C TYR A 45 5.24 -4.60 8.03
N SER A 46 6.50 -4.84 8.39
CA SER A 46 7.64 -4.23 7.70
C SER A 46 7.71 -4.61 6.23
N SER A 47 7.33 -5.84 5.86
CA SER A 47 7.26 -6.26 4.46
C SER A 47 6.17 -5.52 3.68
N LEU A 48 4.97 -5.37 4.26
CA LEU A 48 3.86 -4.67 3.59
C LEU A 48 4.11 -3.15 3.50
N ASP A 49 4.79 -2.57 4.49
CA ASP A 49 5.16 -1.16 4.44
C ASP A 49 6.14 -0.88 3.29
N LEU A 50 7.11 -1.78 3.09
CA LEU A 50 8.00 -1.73 1.93
C LEU A 50 7.23 -1.92 0.61
N GLU A 51 6.26 -2.84 0.55
CA GLU A 51 5.41 -3.04 -0.63
C GLU A 51 4.62 -1.76 -0.97
N LYS A 52 4.07 -1.08 0.04
CA LYS A 52 3.39 0.21 -0.12
C LYS A 52 4.34 1.27 -0.69
N GLU A 53 5.56 1.40 -0.16
CA GLU A 53 6.56 2.35 -0.70
C GLU A 53 6.90 2.05 -2.17
N MET A 54 7.07 0.78 -2.53
CA MET A 54 7.29 0.39 -3.91
C MET A 54 6.10 0.69 -4.82
N ALA A 55 4.87 0.48 -4.34
CA ALA A 55 3.66 0.83 -5.09
C ALA A 55 3.56 2.34 -5.32
N LEU A 56 3.85 3.16 -4.31
CA LEU A 56 3.85 4.61 -4.40
C LEU A 56 4.88 5.11 -5.42
N LYS A 57 6.10 4.56 -5.38
CA LYS A 57 7.14 4.92 -6.35
C LYS A 57 6.72 4.59 -7.79
N ARG A 58 6.10 3.43 -8.01
CA ARG A 58 5.55 3.08 -9.34
C ARG A 58 4.48 4.08 -9.79
N ALA A 59 3.61 4.51 -8.88
CA ALA A 59 2.60 5.52 -9.19
C ALA A 59 3.23 6.86 -9.60
N GLU A 60 4.28 7.31 -8.89
CA GLU A 60 5.03 8.53 -9.24
C GLU A 60 5.71 8.44 -10.61
N GLU A 61 6.29 7.28 -10.95
CA GLU A 61 6.90 7.04 -12.26
C GLU A 61 5.87 7.14 -13.39
N VAL A 62 4.68 6.57 -13.20
CA VAL A 62 3.59 6.65 -14.19
C VAL A 62 3.08 8.09 -14.34
N VAL A 63 2.94 8.84 -13.24
CA VAL A 63 2.58 10.27 -13.29
C VAL A 63 3.63 11.07 -14.06
N SER A 64 4.92 10.81 -13.81
CA SER A 64 6.02 11.46 -14.51
C SER A 64 6.01 11.16 -16.01
N ALA A 65 5.79 9.89 -16.38
CA ALA A 65 5.65 9.48 -17.78
C ALA A 65 4.43 10.16 -18.45
N SER A 66 3.33 10.30 -17.74
CA SER A 66 2.13 11.02 -18.23
C SER A 66 2.44 12.49 -18.55
N ILE A 67 3.14 13.19 -17.64
CA ILE A 67 3.58 14.58 -17.85
C ILE A 67 4.48 14.70 -19.08
N GLU A 68 5.38 13.73 -19.31
CA GLU A 68 6.25 13.73 -20.49
C GLU A 68 5.43 13.57 -21.78
N VAL A 69 4.47 12.64 -21.81
CA VAL A 69 3.54 12.50 -22.94
C VAL A 69 2.80 13.82 -23.18
N GLU A 70 2.25 14.44 -22.14
CA GLU A 70 1.54 15.73 -22.24
C GLU A 70 2.43 16.84 -22.84
N LYS A 71 3.72 16.91 -22.47
CA LYS A 71 4.67 17.88 -23.04
C LYS A 71 4.99 17.64 -24.52
N THR A 72 4.93 16.39 -24.99
CA THR A 72 5.19 16.08 -26.41
C THR A 72 4.00 16.42 -27.31
N VAL A 73 2.77 16.45 -26.76
CA VAL A 73 1.55 16.74 -27.52
C VAL A 73 1.59 18.13 -28.20
N PRO A 74 1.98 19.24 -27.53
CA PRO A 74 2.13 20.55 -28.16
C PRO A 74 3.14 20.58 -29.31
N SER A 75 4.29 19.91 -29.17
CA SER A 75 5.33 19.86 -30.21
C SER A 75 4.84 19.10 -31.43
N ILE A 76 4.19 17.96 -31.23
CA ILE A 76 3.58 17.17 -32.31
C ILE A 76 2.47 17.98 -33.00
N ARG A 77 1.62 18.67 -32.21
CA ARG A 77 0.58 19.58 -32.72
C ARG A 77 1.18 20.73 -33.53
N LYS A 78 2.26 21.35 -33.04
CA LYS A 78 2.94 22.47 -33.71
C LYS A 78 3.62 22.03 -35.00
N VAL A 79 4.26 20.87 -35.04
CA VAL A 79 4.83 20.30 -36.28
C VAL A 79 3.73 19.98 -37.28
N SER A 80 2.60 19.45 -36.82
CA SER A 80 1.44 19.21 -37.68
C SER A 80 0.85 20.50 -38.25
N PHE A 81 0.75 21.56 -37.44
CA PHE A 81 0.22 22.86 -37.87
C PHE A 81 1.22 23.65 -38.74
N GLY A 82 2.50 23.64 -38.39
CA GLY A 82 3.57 24.31 -39.13
C GLY A 82 3.79 23.69 -40.51
N SER A 83 3.69 22.36 -40.63
CA SER A 83 3.73 21.70 -41.94
C SER A 83 2.56 22.10 -42.83
N SER A 84 1.36 22.33 -42.27
CA SER A 84 0.22 22.86 -43.03
C SER A 84 0.46 24.31 -43.48
N HIS A 85 1.06 25.14 -42.64
CA HIS A 85 1.31 26.55 -42.92
C HIS A 85 2.53 26.79 -43.84
N ASP A 86 3.56 25.96 -43.78
CA ASP A 86 4.70 26.03 -44.72
C ASP A 86 4.31 25.53 -46.11
N LEU A 87 3.36 24.58 -46.22
CA LEU A 87 2.70 24.23 -47.47
C LEU A 87 1.89 25.42 -48.02
N GLU A 88 1.11 26.08 -47.18
CA GLU A 88 0.36 27.31 -47.54
C GLU A 88 1.28 28.43 -48.06
N LYS A 89 2.46 28.62 -47.45
CA LYS A 89 3.46 29.59 -47.92
C LYS A 89 4.16 29.16 -49.22
N SER A 90 4.39 27.87 -49.43
CA SER A 90 4.98 27.35 -50.67
C SER A 90 4.03 27.52 -51.86
N GLU A 91 2.72 27.40 -51.65
CA GLU A 91 1.69 27.67 -52.67
C GLU A 91 1.56 29.15 -53.01
N LEU A 92 1.62 30.05 -52.00
CA LEU A 92 1.62 31.50 -52.21
C LEU A 92 2.81 31.99 -53.05
N ALA A 93 3.97 31.32 -52.95
CA ALA A 93 5.15 31.64 -53.75
C ALA A 93 5.07 31.11 -55.21
N GLY A 94 4.17 30.15 -55.49
CA GLY A 94 3.93 29.60 -56.83
C GLY A 94 2.83 30.32 -57.62
N SER A 95 1.96 31.07 -56.95
CA SER A 95 0.81 31.78 -57.54
C SER A 95 1.15 33.24 -57.91
N GLY A 96 2.07 33.41 -58.85
CA GLY A 96 2.21 34.68 -59.57
C GLY A 96 1.25 34.75 -60.76
N SER A 97 -0.06 34.94 -60.53
CA SER A 97 -0.99 35.69 -61.41
C SER A 97 -2.46 35.44 -61.04
N ASN A 98 -3.22 36.54 -61.07
CA ASN A 98 -4.65 36.67 -61.34
C ASN A 98 -5.65 36.67 -60.16
N GLU A 99 -5.98 37.91 -59.78
CA GLU A 99 -7.25 38.46 -59.32
C GLU A 99 -8.54 37.62 -59.55
N ASN A 100 -9.33 37.49 -58.47
CA ASN A 100 -10.69 36.92 -58.31
C ASN A 100 -10.82 35.40 -58.02
N ALA A 101 -10.60 35.02 -56.76
CA ALA A 101 -11.24 33.84 -56.15
C ALA A 101 -11.41 34.08 -54.62
N PRO A 102 -12.48 33.57 -53.98
CA PRO A 102 -12.74 33.82 -52.57
C PRO A 102 -11.62 33.19 -51.73
N ASN A 103 -11.32 33.85 -50.63
CA ASN A 103 -10.22 33.61 -49.69
C ASN A 103 -10.32 32.26 -48.92
N GLY A 104 -10.57 31.17 -49.64
CA GLY A 104 -10.74 29.81 -49.16
C GLY A 104 -9.58 28.93 -49.60
N VAL A 105 -8.88 28.36 -48.62
CA VAL A 105 -7.84 27.35 -48.80
C VAL A 105 -8.43 26.19 -49.60
N THR A 106 -8.02 26.03 -50.86
CA THR A 106 -8.50 24.93 -51.72
C THR A 106 -7.42 23.86 -51.78
N LEU A 107 -7.39 22.98 -50.78
CA LEU A 107 -6.52 21.81 -50.80
C LEU A 107 -6.92 20.88 -51.95
N SER A 108 -5.96 20.24 -52.60
CA SER A 108 -6.26 19.05 -53.38
C SER A 108 -6.94 18.02 -52.49
N LEU A 109 -7.96 17.36 -53.02
CA LEU A 109 -8.68 16.33 -52.30
C LEU A 109 -7.72 15.25 -51.74
N GLU A 110 -6.68 14.90 -52.49
CA GLU A 110 -5.67 13.91 -52.12
C GLU A 110 -4.78 14.38 -50.95
N GLU A 111 -4.42 15.66 -50.90
CA GLU A 111 -3.61 16.25 -49.84
C GLU A 111 -4.39 16.37 -48.54
N TYR A 112 -5.65 16.82 -48.63
CA TYR A 112 -6.58 16.80 -47.50
C TYR A 112 -6.71 15.39 -46.90
N TYR A 113 -6.92 14.37 -47.74
CA TYR A 113 -7.03 12.98 -47.28
C TYR A 113 -5.74 12.50 -46.60
N THR A 114 -4.57 12.86 -47.14
CA THR A 114 -3.27 12.45 -46.59
C THR A 114 -3.01 13.08 -45.22
N LEU A 115 -3.24 14.39 -45.08
CA LEU A 115 -3.11 15.12 -43.82
C LEU A 115 -4.11 14.64 -42.78
N SER A 116 -5.37 14.45 -43.18
CA SER A 116 -6.44 13.92 -42.32
C SER A 116 -6.06 12.53 -41.79
N LYS A 117 -5.59 11.63 -42.66
CA LYS A 117 -5.15 10.29 -42.27
C LYS A 117 -3.96 10.31 -41.31
N LYS A 118 -2.99 11.21 -41.51
CA LYS A 118 -1.82 11.35 -40.62
C LYS A 118 -2.22 11.92 -39.26
N ALA A 119 -3.08 12.94 -39.22
CA ALA A 119 -3.61 13.51 -37.98
C ALA A 119 -4.37 12.45 -37.17
N HIS A 120 -5.24 11.70 -37.84
CA HIS A 120 -6.00 10.61 -37.23
C HIS A 120 -5.09 9.51 -36.66
N ASN A 121 -4.05 9.10 -37.38
CA ASN A 121 -3.12 8.08 -36.90
C ASN A 121 -2.34 8.52 -35.64
N VAL A 122 -1.95 9.79 -35.58
CA VAL A 122 -1.28 10.37 -34.42
C VAL A 122 -2.23 10.47 -33.23
N GLU A 123 -3.47 10.87 -33.46
CA GLU A 123 -4.53 10.90 -32.45
C GLU A 123 -4.77 9.51 -31.85
N GLU A 124 -4.95 8.48 -32.70
CA GLU A 124 -5.12 7.10 -32.24
C GLU A 124 -3.93 6.61 -31.41
N LYS A 125 -2.70 6.83 -31.89
CA LYS A 125 -1.47 6.45 -31.15
C LYS A 125 -1.36 7.16 -29.81
N THR A 126 -1.79 8.42 -29.73
CA THR A 126 -1.76 9.20 -28.49
C THR A 126 -2.82 8.69 -27.52
N ASN A 127 -4.04 8.44 -28.01
CA ASN A 127 -5.13 7.89 -27.21
C ASN A 127 -4.77 6.52 -26.63
N LEU A 128 -4.12 5.64 -27.41
CA LEU A 128 -3.64 4.35 -26.93
C LEU A 128 -2.61 4.49 -25.79
N LYS A 129 -1.67 5.43 -25.91
CA LYS A 129 -0.68 5.70 -24.85
C LYS A 129 -1.33 6.24 -23.58
N VAL A 130 -2.28 7.17 -23.72
CA VAL A 130 -3.03 7.74 -22.59
C VAL A 130 -3.86 6.66 -21.91
N ALA A 131 -4.58 5.83 -22.66
CA ALA A 131 -5.35 4.72 -22.11
C ALA A 131 -4.46 3.71 -21.36
N ALA A 132 -3.30 3.36 -21.91
CA ALA A 132 -2.34 2.47 -21.25
C ALA A 132 -1.82 3.08 -19.93
N ALA A 133 -1.49 4.36 -19.92
CA ALA A 133 -1.06 5.06 -18.71
C ALA A 133 -2.17 5.10 -17.65
N ILE A 134 -3.42 5.37 -18.04
CA ILE A 134 -4.58 5.35 -17.12
C ILE A 134 -4.75 3.96 -16.49
N SER A 135 -4.68 2.89 -17.28
CA SER A 135 -4.77 1.51 -16.77
C SER A 135 -3.69 1.22 -15.72
N GLN A 136 -2.44 1.62 -15.98
CA GLN A 136 -1.35 1.42 -15.02
C GLN A 136 -1.54 2.23 -13.72
N ILE A 137 -2.11 3.44 -13.81
CA ILE A 137 -2.44 4.24 -12.63
C ILE A 137 -3.54 3.56 -11.81
N GLU A 138 -4.58 3.05 -12.46
CA GLU A 138 -5.68 2.37 -11.78
C GLU A 138 -5.20 1.10 -11.06
N GLU A 139 -4.39 0.28 -11.73
CA GLU A 139 -3.79 -0.92 -11.13
C GLU A 139 -2.89 -0.57 -9.93
N ALA A 140 -2.05 0.46 -10.06
CA ALA A 140 -1.18 0.90 -8.96
C ALA A 140 -1.99 1.41 -7.76
N LYS A 141 -3.05 2.19 -7.99
CA LYS A 141 -3.95 2.69 -6.94
C LYS A 141 -4.70 1.57 -6.24
N GLU A 142 -5.20 0.59 -6.99
CA GLU A 142 -5.88 -0.56 -6.41
C GLU A 142 -4.93 -1.40 -5.55
N SER A 143 -3.70 -1.63 -6.04
CA SER A 143 -2.65 -2.30 -5.27
C SER A 143 -2.33 -1.55 -3.98
N GLU A 144 -2.16 -0.23 -4.03
CA GLU A 144 -1.87 0.61 -2.86
C GLU A 144 -3.01 0.52 -1.83
N LEU A 145 -4.27 0.63 -2.28
CA LEU A 145 -5.43 0.55 -1.41
C LEU A 145 -5.51 -0.82 -0.70
N ARG A 146 -5.27 -1.91 -1.43
CA ARG A 146 -5.23 -3.27 -0.88
C ARG A 146 -4.15 -3.42 0.20
N THR A 147 -2.95 -2.89 -0.05
CA THR A 147 -1.84 -2.96 0.92
C THR A 147 -2.11 -2.09 2.15
N LEU A 148 -2.65 -0.88 1.97
CA LEU A 148 -3.06 0.00 3.07
C LEU A 148 -4.13 -0.64 3.96
N GLN A 149 -5.13 -1.29 3.36
CA GLN A 149 -6.16 -1.99 4.13
C GLN A 149 -5.54 -3.11 5.00
N ARG A 150 -4.66 -3.94 4.41
CA ARG A 150 -3.97 -5.00 5.16
C ARG A 150 -3.10 -4.46 6.28
N LEU A 151 -2.36 -3.36 6.04
CA LEU A 151 -1.55 -2.72 7.09
C LEU A 151 -2.42 -2.30 8.28
N LYS A 152 -3.58 -1.70 8.03
CA LYS A 152 -4.52 -1.31 9.08
C LYS A 152 -5.06 -2.52 9.86
N GLU A 153 -5.37 -3.61 9.19
CA GLU A 153 -5.81 -4.85 9.83
C GLU A 153 -4.71 -5.42 10.74
N MET A 154 -3.46 -5.46 10.27
CA MET A 154 -2.33 -5.95 11.07
C MET A 154 -1.95 -5.00 12.22
N GLU A 155 -2.13 -3.69 12.08
CA GLU A 155 -1.96 -2.75 13.19
C GLU A 155 -2.93 -3.05 14.34
N LEU A 156 -4.19 -3.37 14.00
CA LEU A 156 -5.19 -3.79 14.98
C LEU A 156 -4.82 -5.14 15.62
N GLU A 157 -4.36 -6.11 14.81
CA GLU A 157 -3.94 -7.41 15.31
C GLU A 157 -2.72 -7.31 16.24
N LYS A 158 -1.73 -6.50 15.87
CA LYS A 158 -0.56 -6.21 16.69
C LYS A 158 -0.95 -5.54 18.01
N ALA A 159 -1.87 -4.58 17.98
CA ALA A 159 -2.39 -3.95 19.19
C ALA A 159 -3.12 -4.96 20.11
N ALA A 160 -3.91 -5.87 19.53
CA ALA A 160 -4.54 -6.96 20.26
C ALA A 160 -3.50 -7.90 20.89
N LYS A 161 -2.48 -8.32 20.13
CA LYS A 161 -1.41 -9.19 20.63
C LYS A 161 -0.57 -8.54 21.72
N LEU A 162 -0.29 -7.24 21.63
CA LEU A 162 0.37 -6.49 22.70
C LEU A 162 -0.46 -6.48 23.99
N LYS A 163 -1.79 -6.35 23.87
CA LYS A 163 -2.69 -6.42 25.02
C LYS A 163 -2.72 -7.82 25.64
N GLU A 164 -2.79 -8.87 24.82
CA GLU A 164 -2.70 -10.27 25.27
C GLU A 164 -1.38 -10.54 25.99
N ARG A 165 -0.26 -10.03 25.44
CA ARG A 165 1.07 -10.19 26.05
C ARG A 165 1.12 -9.56 27.43
N ARG A 166 0.56 -8.37 27.58
CA ARG A 166 0.50 -7.68 28.88
C ARG A 166 -0.31 -8.49 29.90
N ILE A 167 -1.46 -9.03 29.50
CA ILE A 167 -2.29 -9.87 30.38
C ILE A 167 -1.51 -11.14 30.79
N ALA A 168 -0.79 -11.76 29.85
CA ALA A 168 0.05 -12.92 30.13
C ALA A 168 1.20 -12.59 31.10
N MET A 169 1.85 -11.43 30.95
CA MET A 169 2.87 -10.93 31.88
C MET A 169 2.31 -10.73 33.29
N GLU A 170 1.18 -10.04 33.43
CA GLU A 170 0.54 -9.82 34.72
C GLU A 170 0.12 -11.16 35.39
N LYS A 171 -0.27 -12.17 34.60
CA LYS A 171 -0.60 -13.51 35.11
C LYS A 171 0.64 -14.27 35.60
N ASP A 172 1.74 -14.18 34.86
CA ASP A 172 3.03 -14.78 35.24
C ASP A 172 3.61 -14.14 36.51
N GLU A 173 3.57 -12.81 36.62
CA GLU A 173 3.99 -12.07 37.83
C GLU A 173 3.18 -12.47 39.06
N ARG A 174 1.84 -12.47 38.96
CA ARG A 174 0.97 -12.93 40.06
C ARG A 174 1.25 -14.37 40.48
N ALA A 175 1.56 -15.26 39.53
CA ALA A 175 1.91 -16.64 39.84
C ALA A 175 3.24 -16.73 40.62
N LYS A 176 4.23 -15.91 40.25
CA LYS A 176 5.52 -15.82 40.95
C LYS A 176 5.39 -15.24 42.35
N GLU A 177 4.63 -14.16 42.52
CA GLU A 177 4.37 -13.54 43.82
C GLU A 177 3.64 -14.50 44.76
N GLY A 178 2.59 -15.17 44.28
CA GLY A 178 1.85 -16.18 45.05
C GLY A 178 2.75 -17.32 45.52
N LYS A 179 3.63 -17.82 44.65
CA LYS A 179 4.61 -18.85 45.01
C LYS A 179 5.57 -18.37 46.10
N LEU A 180 6.14 -17.16 45.96
CA LEU A 180 7.09 -16.60 46.91
C LEU A 180 6.46 -16.36 48.30
N ALA A 181 5.22 -15.85 48.34
CA ALA A 181 4.51 -15.59 49.58
C ALA A 181 4.32 -16.87 50.40
N ILE A 182 3.91 -17.96 49.75
CA ILE A 182 3.72 -19.26 50.40
C ILE A 182 5.05 -19.83 50.91
N GLU A 183 6.12 -19.76 50.11
CA GLU A 183 7.46 -20.23 50.52
C GLU A 183 7.99 -19.48 51.77
N GLN A 184 7.64 -18.21 51.94
CA GLN A 184 7.99 -17.42 53.12
C GLN A 184 7.18 -17.82 54.35
N GLU A 185 5.92 -18.24 54.20
CA GLU A 185 5.09 -18.74 55.30
C GLU A 185 5.55 -20.11 55.79
N LEU A 186 5.97 -21.01 54.89
CA LEU A 186 6.48 -22.34 55.24
C LEU A 186 7.85 -22.33 55.98
N ARG A 187 8.58 -21.21 55.94
CA ARG A 187 9.86 -21.05 56.66
C ARG A 187 9.71 -20.51 58.08
N LYS A 188 8.51 -20.09 58.47
CA LYS A 188 8.20 -19.58 59.82
C LYS A 188 7.78 -20.72 60.74
#